data_AF-A0A3E0KAQ1-F1
#
_entry.id   AF-A0A3E0KAQ1-F1
#
_cell.length_a   1.000
_cell.length_b   1.000
_cell.length_c   1.000
_cell.angle_alpha   90.00
_cell.angle_beta   90.00
_cell.angle_gamma   90.00
#
_symmetry.space_group_name_H-M   'P 1'
#
loop_
_entity.id
_entity.type
_entity.pdbx_description
1 polymer ?
#
loop_
_entity_poly.entity_id
_entity_poly.type
_entity_poly.pdbx_seq_one_letter_code
_entity_poly.pdbx_strand_id
1 'polypeptide(L)'
;MGPTRAMREASAVVAHYQMERITEGRLRVQDLKSEAAMAVTLFGIFGLGQFAYDEALNLSRSLGIRLEEAAAGYRLQDGMIGVNSEPSGRRGRRASKDHEEEIQYHAPLLRNGSKLRLALPEERHPSRIESPQTEWDIMQGAILAYRQGDVPLARAYIEQHAGGRSHVIIDLLRVWANKVDGADLRKEAEALLFGLR
;
A
#
# COMPACT_ATOMS: atom_id res chain seq x y z
N MET A 1 14.39 -4.50 33.59
CA MET A 1 13.39 -4.16 32.57
C MET A 1 13.49 -2.68 32.29
N GLY A 2 13.97 -2.26 31.11
CA GLY A 2 14.23 -0.84 30.81
C GLY A 2 13.00 -0.10 30.24
N PRO A 3 12.81 1.20 30.54
CA PRO A 3 11.66 1.99 30.08
C PRO A 3 11.43 1.97 28.55
N THR A 4 12.52 1.88 27.78
CA THR A 4 12.50 1.82 26.32
C THR A 4 11.90 0.53 25.75
N ARG A 5 11.95 -0.58 26.49
CA ARG A 5 11.33 -1.85 26.06
C ARG A 5 9.81 -1.82 26.27
N ALA A 6 9.36 -1.31 27.41
CA ALA A 6 7.95 -1.16 27.73
C ALA A 6 7.22 -0.19 26.79
N MET A 7 7.88 0.92 26.41
CA MET A 7 7.31 1.85 25.42
C MET A 7 7.18 1.23 24.04
N ARG A 8 8.18 0.45 23.59
CA ARG A 8 8.09 -0.26 22.30
C ARG A 8 6.98 -1.29 22.29
N GLU A 9 6.81 -2.04 23.38
CA GLU A 9 5.72 -3.00 23.54
C GLU A 9 4.35 -2.28 23.53
N ALA A 10 4.22 -1.14 24.19
CA ALA A 10 3.00 -0.34 24.17
C ALA A 10 2.68 0.23 22.77
N SER A 11 3.67 0.76 22.06
CA SER A 11 3.46 1.30 20.70
C SER A 11 3.17 0.20 19.67
N ALA A 12 3.80 -0.97 19.80
CA ALA A 12 3.48 -2.14 19.00
C ALA A 12 2.01 -2.56 19.21
N VAL A 13 1.57 -2.68 20.47
CA VAL A 13 0.18 -2.99 20.82
C VAL A 13 -0.80 -1.98 20.21
N VAL A 14 -0.48 -0.68 20.26
CA VAL A 14 -1.30 0.34 19.61
C VAL A 14 -1.36 0.13 18.10
N ALA A 15 -0.24 -0.15 17.43
CA ALA A 15 -0.22 -0.36 15.99
C ALA A 15 -0.97 -1.66 15.57
N HIS A 16 -0.84 -2.73 16.34
CA HIS A 16 -1.65 -3.95 16.17
C HIS A 16 -3.14 -3.67 16.34
N TYR A 17 -3.52 -2.94 17.40
CA TYR A 17 -4.90 -2.51 17.65
C TYR A 17 -5.43 -1.61 16.52
N GLN A 18 -4.59 -0.73 15.95
CA GLN A 18 -4.99 0.08 14.80
C GLN A 18 -5.35 -0.80 13.61
N MET A 19 -4.58 -1.85 13.31
CA MET A 19 -4.92 -2.73 12.20
C MET A 19 -6.19 -3.52 12.44
N GLU A 20 -6.37 -4.08 13.65
CA GLU A 20 -7.63 -4.76 14.00
C GLU A 20 -8.81 -3.80 13.88
N ARG A 21 -8.66 -2.55 14.31
CA ARG A 21 -9.70 -1.54 14.19
C ARG A 21 -9.99 -1.14 12.73
N ILE A 22 -8.96 -0.93 11.92
CA ILE A 22 -9.10 -0.54 10.50
C ILE A 22 -9.74 -1.65 9.68
N THR A 23 -9.45 -2.90 10.02
CA THR A 23 -9.90 -4.09 9.27
C THR A 23 -11.15 -4.72 9.87
N GLU A 24 -11.72 -4.13 10.93
CA GLU A 24 -12.83 -4.69 11.71
C GLU A 24 -12.55 -6.13 12.19
N GLY A 25 -11.30 -6.41 12.57
CA GLY A 25 -10.81 -7.70 13.04
C GLY A 25 -10.58 -8.74 11.95
N ARG A 26 -10.79 -8.40 10.66
CA ARG A 26 -10.64 -9.35 9.55
C ARG A 26 -9.18 -9.62 9.18
N LEU A 27 -8.26 -8.69 9.46
CA LEU A 27 -6.83 -8.86 9.18
C LEU A 27 -5.99 -8.49 10.40
N ARG A 28 -4.96 -9.31 10.66
CA ARG A 28 -3.90 -9.03 11.63
C ARG A 28 -2.59 -8.74 10.92
N VAL A 29 -1.65 -8.08 11.62
CA VAL A 29 -0.29 -7.79 11.10
C VAL A 29 0.40 -9.03 10.55
N GLN A 30 0.25 -10.16 11.24
CA GLN A 30 0.85 -11.43 10.87
C GLN A 30 0.22 -12.09 9.62
N ASP A 31 -0.94 -11.64 9.16
CA ASP A 31 -1.61 -12.20 7.99
C ASP A 31 -1.06 -11.58 6.68
N LEU A 32 -0.26 -10.50 6.79
CA LEU A 32 0.29 -9.71 5.69
C LEU A 32 1.82 -9.70 5.72
N LYS A 33 2.45 -9.53 4.56
CA LYS A 33 3.89 -9.18 4.53
C LYS A 33 4.10 -7.82 5.18
N SER A 34 5.29 -7.61 5.77
CA SER A 34 5.60 -6.37 6.52
C SER A 34 5.30 -5.10 5.71
N GLU A 35 5.67 -5.08 4.43
CA GLU A 35 5.37 -3.95 3.55
C GLU A 35 3.87 -3.72 3.36
N ALA A 36 3.08 -4.78 3.16
CA ALA A 36 1.62 -4.67 3.06
C ALA A 36 0.98 -4.24 4.39
N ALA A 37 1.40 -4.83 5.51
CA ALA A 37 0.92 -4.46 6.84
C ALA A 37 1.16 -2.96 7.12
N MET A 38 2.36 -2.47 6.81
CA MET A 38 2.71 -1.06 6.96
C MET A 38 1.91 -0.17 6.01
N ALA A 39 1.79 -0.54 4.73
CA ALA A 39 1.03 0.24 3.74
C ALA A 39 -0.44 0.37 4.13
N VAL A 40 -1.08 -0.72 4.56
CA VAL A 40 -2.48 -0.75 5.02
C VAL A 40 -2.67 0.07 6.27
N THR A 41 -1.74 -0.01 7.22
CA THR A 41 -1.81 0.78 8.46
C THR A 41 -1.69 2.26 8.15
N LEU A 42 -0.73 2.67 7.33
CA LEU A 42 -0.57 4.06 6.89
C LEU A 42 -1.81 4.54 6.13
N PHE A 43 -2.33 3.73 5.21
CA PHE A 43 -3.54 4.04 4.46
C PHE A 43 -4.75 4.20 5.38
N GLY A 44 -4.94 3.33 6.36
CA GLY A 44 -6.09 3.43 7.27
C GLY A 44 -6.03 4.61 8.23
N ILE A 45 -4.83 5.16 8.50
CA ILE A 45 -4.63 6.34 9.35
C ILE A 45 -4.71 7.64 8.53
N PHE A 46 -4.05 7.69 7.36
CA PHE A 46 -3.82 8.92 6.60
C PHE A 46 -4.58 8.97 5.26
N GLY A 47 -5.26 7.90 4.86
CA GLY A 47 -5.88 7.78 3.55
C GLY A 47 -4.85 7.82 2.41
N LEU A 48 -5.23 8.46 1.30
CA LEU A 48 -4.34 8.75 0.17
C LEU A 48 -3.60 10.10 0.33
N GLY A 49 -3.79 10.78 1.47
CA GLY A 49 -3.20 12.08 1.74
C GLY A 49 -1.69 12.04 1.99
N GLN A 50 -1.10 13.23 2.07
CA GLN A 50 0.29 13.39 2.50
C GLN A 50 0.38 13.42 4.03
N PHE A 51 1.38 12.74 4.59
CA PHE A 51 1.69 12.71 6.03
C PHE A 51 3.17 13.00 6.27
N ALA A 52 3.56 13.28 7.51
CA ALA A 52 4.95 13.59 7.83
C ALA A 52 5.83 12.32 7.83
N TYR A 53 7.07 12.44 7.35
CA TYR A 53 8.05 11.35 7.39
C TYR A 53 8.26 10.82 8.82
N ASP A 54 8.29 11.72 9.80
CA ASP A 54 8.47 11.35 11.20
C ASP A 54 7.31 10.52 11.77
N GLU A 55 6.08 10.74 11.30
CA GLU A 55 4.92 9.92 11.69
C GLU A 55 5.08 8.49 11.18
N ALA A 56 5.50 8.34 9.92
CA ALA A 56 5.80 7.03 9.34
C ALA A 56 6.98 6.34 10.05
N LEU A 57 8.02 7.10 10.42
CA LEU A 57 9.19 6.58 11.13
C LEU A 57 8.84 6.11 12.55
N ASN A 58 7.95 6.82 13.24
CA ASN A 58 7.47 6.39 14.55
C ASN A 58 6.62 5.11 14.45
N LEU A 59 5.74 5.03 13.43
CA LEU A 59 4.95 3.83 13.20
C LEU A 59 5.83 2.64 12.80
N SER A 60 6.83 2.86 11.93
CA SER A 60 7.72 1.81 11.45
C SER A 60 8.53 1.20 12.61
N ARG A 61 9.06 2.05 13.52
CA ARG A 61 9.70 1.62 14.76
C ARG A 61 8.77 0.84 15.68
N SER A 62 7.49 1.22 15.74
CA SER A 62 6.47 0.56 16.58
C SER A 62 6.13 -0.84 16.05
N LEU A 63 6.07 -1.01 14.74
CA LEU A 63 5.82 -2.29 14.08
C LEU A 63 7.08 -3.14 13.87
N GLY A 64 8.27 -2.61 14.20
CA GLY A 64 9.54 -3.29 13.92
C GLY A 64 9.87 -3.40 12.43
N ILE A 65 9.30 -2.50 11.61
CA ILE A 65 9.46 -2.45 10.15
C ILE A 65 10.41 -1.31 9.81
N ARG A 66 11.40 -1.54 8.95
CA ARG A 66 12.33 -0.50 8.51
C ARG A 66 11.75 0.31 7.34
N LEU A 67 11.94 1.62 7.37
CA LEU A 67 11.74 2.48 6.20
C LEU A 67 13.05 2.47 5.41
N GLU A 68 13.04 1.89 4.21
CA GLU A 68 14.24 1.76 3.39
C GLU A 68 14.08 2.58 2.11
N GLU A 69 15.15 3.27 1.70
CA GLU A 69 15.17 3.89 0.39
C GLU A 69 15.17 2.80 -0.68
N ALA A 70 14.17 2.87 -1.57
CA ALA A 70 13.91 1.87 -2.58
C ALA A 70 14.13 2.49 -3.96
N ALA A 71 15.27 2.16 -4.56
CA ALA A 71 15.55 2.48 -5.96
C ALA A 71 14.65 1.66 -6.91
N ALA A 72 14.73 1.98 -8.21
CA ALA A 72 14.04 1.22 -9.25
C ALA A 72 14.40 -0.28 -9.16
N GLY A 73 13.39 -1.15 -9.25
CA GLY A 73 13.58 -2.60 -9.24
C GLY A 73 13.98 -3.21 -7.90
N TYR A 74 13.86 -2.50 -6.75
CA TYR A 74 14.17 -3.13 -5.46
C TYR A 74 13.33 -4.40 -5.24
N ARG A 75 13.98 -5.39 -4.62
CA ARG A 75 13.31 -6.61 -4.17
C ARG A 75 12.99 -6.45 -2.70
N LEU A 76 11.77 -6.81 -2.34
CA LEU A 76 11.31 -6.76 -0.96
C LEU A 76 12.16 -7.69 -0.10
N GLN A 77 12.64 -7.16 1.02
CA GLN A 77 13.22 -7.93 2.10
C GLN A 77 12.22 -7.99 3.27
N ASP A 78 12.37 -8.99 4.13
CA ASP A 78 11.51 -9.10 5.30
C ASP A 78 11.75 -7.96 6.29
N GLY A 79 10.67 -7.49 6.91
CA GLY A 79 10.72 -6.45 7.93
C GLY A 79 11.05 -5.06 7.40
N MET A 80 10.75 -4.75 6.13
CA MET A 80 10.88 -3.40 5.58
C MET A 80 9.67 -2.96 4.75
N ILE A 81 9.59 -1.66 4.51
CA ILE A 81 8.76 -1.02 3.48
C ILE A 81 9.66 -0.11 2.63
N GLY A 82 9.49 -0.17 1.32
CA GLY A 82 10.22 0.69 0.39
C GLY A 82 9.69 2.12 0.38
N VAL A 83 10.60 3.09 0.25
CA VAL A 83 10.32 4.51 0.03
C VAL A 83 11.05 4.99 -1.22
N ASN A 84 10.31 5.45 -2.23
CA ASN A 84 10.90 6.05 -3.43
C ASN A 84 10.88 7.59 -3.35
N SER A 85 11.81 8.24 -4.02
CA SER A 85 11.82 9.70 -4.15
C SER A 85 10.77 10.14 -5.17
N GLU A 86 9.90 11.06 -4.76
CA GLU A 86 8.97 11.76 -5.64
C GLU A 86 9.67 13.01 -6.18
N PRO A 87 9.97 13.09 -7.50
CA PRO A 87 10.69 14.23 -8.04
C PRO A 87 9.89 15.54 -7.87
N SER A 88 10.47 16.51 -7.17
CA SER A 88 9.84 17.81 -6.91
C SER A 88 10.06 18.81 -8.06
N GLY A 89 8.97 19.32 -8.66
CA GLY A 89 8.96 20.61 -9.39
C GLY A 89 9.32 20.62 -10.90
N ARG A 90 9.11 21.80 -11.52
CA ARG A 90 9.13 22.15 -12.98
C ARG A 90 10.22 21.55 -13.89
N ARG A 91 11.29 20.94 -13.35
CA ARG A 91 12.29 20.20 -14.14
C ARG A 91 11.85 18.80 -14.53
N GLY A 92 10.99 18.12 -13.74
CA GLY A 92 10.34 16.87 -14.15
C GLY A 92 9.38 17.08 -15.33
N ARG A 93 8.65 18.21 -15.31
CA ARG A 93 7.71 18.61 -16.38
C ARG A 93 8.35 18.96 -17.74
N ARG A 94 9.67 19.20 -17.79
CA ARG A 94 10.39 19.48 -19.05
C ARG A 94 11.02 18.23 -19.66
N ALA A 95 11.36 17.23 -18.86
CA ALA A 95 11.76 15.91 -19.35
C ALA A 95 10.55 15.08 -19.79
N SER A 96 9.38 15.29 -19.17
CA SER A 96 8.12 14.61 -19.48
C SER A 96 7.32 15.21 -20.65
N LYS A 97 7.91 16.11 -21.44
CA LYS A 97 7.21 16.72 -22.59
C LYS A 97 7.44 15.98 -23.90
N ASP A 98 8.50 15.16 -23.95
CA ASP A 98 8.86 14.39 -25.13
C ASP A 98 8.51 12.91 -25.01
N HIS A 99 8.22 12.38 -23.81
CA HIS A 99 7.70 11.03 -23.59
C HIS A 99 6.66 11.07 -22.46
N GLU A 100 5.47 10.53 -22.71
CA GLU A 100 4.45 10.15 -21.72
C GLU A 100 4.94 8.99 -20.82
N GLU A 101 6.20 9.03 -20.37
CA GLU A 101 6.70 8.13 -19.35
C GLU A 101 6.21 8.66 -18.01
N GLU A 102 4.97 8.31 -17.66
CA GLU A 102 4.50 8.40 -16.28
C GLU A 102 5.53 7.72 -15.39
N ILE A 103 6.03 8.45 -14.39
CA ILE A 103 7.02 7.92 -13.46
C ILE A 103 6.30 6.84 -12.65
N GLN A 104 6.65 5.58 -12.90
CA GLN A 104 6.00 4.44 -12.26
C GLN A 104 6.91 3.83 -11.18
N TYR A 105 6.35 3.63 -9.98
CA TYR A 105 7.11 3.34 -8.77
C TYR A 105 6.95 1.89 -8.33
N HIS A 106 8.05 1.25 -7.96
CA HIS A 106 8.02 -0.07 -7.31
C HIS A 106 7.64 0.01 -5.83
N ALA A 107 8.08 1.05 -5.13
CA ALA A 107 7.86 1.20 -3.69
C ALA A 107 6.48 1.79 -3.40
N PRO A 108 5.76 1.32 -2.38
CA PRO A 108 4.41 1.81 -2.08
C PRO A 108 4.42 3.22 -1.47
N LEU A 109 5.54 3.67 -0.88
CA LEU A 109 5.67 5.02 -0.33
C LEU A 109 6.49 5.93 -1.24
N LEU A 110 6.02 7.15 -1.39
CA LEU A 110 6.65 8.21 -2.18
C LEU A 110 7.00 9.37 -1.27
N ARG A 111 8.24 9.85 -1.38
CA ARG A 111 8.81 10.90 -0.53
C ARG A 111 9.06 12.18 -1.30
N ASN A 112 8.47 13.27 -0.82
CA ASN A 112 8.76 14.62 -1.28
C ASN A 112 9.20 15.48 -0.08
N GLY A 113 10.50 15.67 0.06
CA GLY A 113 11.09 16.35 1.21
C GLY A 113 10.79 15.64 2.54
N SER A 114 10.05 16.32 3.43
CA SER A 114 9.63 15.80 4.74
C SER A 114 8.25 15.13 4.72
N LYS A 115 7.62 15.01 3.55
CA LYS A 115 6.30 14.41 3.38
C LYS A 115 6.39 13.06 2.68
N LEU A 116 5.48 12.18 3.08
CA LEU A 116 5.24 10.88 2.46
C LEU A 116 3.79 10.79 2.00
N ARG A 117 3.55 9.99 0.97
CA ARG A 117 2.22 9.53 0.56
C ARG A 117 2.30 8.11 0.03
N LEU A 118 1.15 7.46 -0.10
CA LEU A 118 1.04 6.18 -0.81
C LEU A 118 0.98 6.42 -2.32
N ALA A 119 1.61 5.53 -3.08
CA ALA A 119 1.45 5.46 -4.53
C ALA A 119 0.04 4.95 -4.87
N LEU A 120 -0.62 5.62 -5.81
CA LEU A 120 -1.89 5.17 -6.38
C LEU A 120 -1.68 3.93 -7.26
N PRO A 121 -2.73 3.13 -7.54
CA PRO A 121 -2.62 1.97 -8.42
C PRO A 121 -1.97 2.29 -9.77
N GLU A 122 -2.41 3.38 -10.41
CA GLU A 122 -1.89 3.85 -11.70
C GLU A 122 -0.42 4.34 -11.66
N GLU A 123 0.09 4.69 -10.49
CA GLU A 123 1.48 5.11 -10.31
C GLU A 123 2.41 3.93 -10.06
N ARG A 124 1.90 2.70 -9.99
CA ARG A 124 2.71 1.50 -9.73
C ARG A 124 3.43 1.06 -11.00
N HIS A 125 4.68 0.62 -10.84
CA HIS A 125 5.44 0.05 -11.95
C HIS A 125 4.75 -1.20 -12.52
N PRO A 126 4.55 -1.30 -13.86
CA PRO A 126 3.87 -2.42 -14.51
C PRO A 126 4.46 -3.77 -14.11
N SER A 127 5.78 -3.91 -14.11
CA SER A 127 6.42 -5.16 -13.68
C SER A 127 6.16 -5.53 -12.21
N ARG A 128 5.87 -4.55 -11.35
CA ARG A 128 5.46 -4.79 -9.96
C ARG A 128 4.01 -5.27 -9.87
N ILE A 129 3.15 -4.86 -10.80
CA ILE A 129 1.78 -5.35 -10.92
C ILE A 129 1.75 -6.72 -11.61
N GLU A 130 2.52 -6.93 -12.67
CA GLU A 130 2.61 -8.24 -13.35
C GLU A 130 3.23 -9.32 -12.46
N SER A 131 4.13 -8.92 -11.55
CA SER A 131 4.80 -9.83 -10.59
C SER A 131 4.73 -9.23 -9.19
N PRO A 132 3.55 -9.27 -8.54
CA PRO A 132 3.34 -8.66 -7.24
C PRO A 132 4.14 -9.38 -6.17
N GLN A 133 4.72 -8.61 -5.25
CA GLN A 133 5.53 -9.16 -4.16
C GLN A 133 4.76 -9.20 -2.84
N THR A 134 3.68 -8.41 -2.71
CA THR A 134 2.90 -8.28 -1.48
C THR A 134 1.41 -8.29 -1.75
N GLU A 135 0.61 -8.49 -0.70
CA GLU A 135 -0.84 -8.42 -0.78
C GLU A 135 -1.33 -7.02 -1.16
N TRP A 136 -0.58 -5.98 -0.81
CA TRP A 136 -0.86 -4.60 -1.23
C TRP A 136 -0.71 -4.44 -2.75
N ASP A 137 0.33 -5.03 -3.34
CA ASP A 137 0.50 -5.03 -4.80
C ASP A 137 -0.61 -5.81 -5.50
N ILE A 138 -1.01 -6.96 -4.95
CA ILE A 138 -2.09 -7.77 -5.51
C ILE A 138 -3.41 -6.99 -5.45
N MET A 139 -3.70 -6.32 -4.34
CA MET A 139 -4.90 -5.49 -4.21
C MET A 139 -4.92 -4.34 -5.24
N GLN A 140 -3.82 -3.61 -5.40
CA GLN A 140 -3.73 -2.54 -6.40
C GLN A 140 -3.81 -3.07 -7.83
N GLY A 141 -3.19 -4.22 -8.11
CA GLY A 141 -3.30 -4.87 -9.41
C GLY A 141 -4.71 -5.36 -9.73
N ALA A 142 -5.46 -5.83 -8.73
CA ALA A 142 -6.87 -6.19 -8.90
C ALA A 142 -7.74 -4.98 -9.28
N ILE A 143 -7.47 -3.81 -8.68
CA ILE A 143 -8.13 -2.54 -9.05
C ILE A 143 -7.79 -2.18 -10.51
N LEU A 144 -6.52 -2.28 -10.92
CA LEU A 144 -6.12 -2.00 -12.30
C LEU A 144 -6.75 -2.99 -13.31
N ALA A 145 -6.79 -4.28 -12.99
CA ALA A 145 -7.40 -5.30 -13.82
C ALA A 145 -8.92 -5.05 -13.97
N TYR A 146 -9.59 -4.64 -12.89
CA TYR A 146 -11.00 -4.24 -12.93
C TYR A 146 -11.24 -3.06 -13.88
N ARG A 147 -10.36 -2.04 -13.85
CA ARG A 147 -10.45 -0.89 -14.76
C ARG A 147 -10.29 -1.28 -16.23
N GLN A 148 -9.57 -2.36 -16.52
CA GLN A 148 -9.30 -2.83 -17.89
C GLN A 148 -10.41 -3.72 -18.46
N GLY A 149 -11.02 -4.58 -17.64
CA GLY A 149 -11.98 -5.56 -18.14
C GLY A 149 -12.96 -6.08 -17.09
N ASP A 150 -13.30 -5.23 -16.12
CA ASP A 150 -14.32 -5.47 -15.10
C ASP A 150 -13.98 -6.69 -14.20
N VAL A 151 -14.98 -7.19 -13.47
CA VAL A 151 -14.87 -8.30 -12.52
C VAL A 151 -14.14 -9.54 -13.08
N PRO A 152 -14.36 -9.99 -14.33
CA PRO A 152 -13.68 -11.19 -14.83
C PRO A 152 -12.16 -11.07 -14.82
N LEU A 153 -11.61 -9.92 -15.24
CA LEU A 153 -10.16 -9.70 -15.24
C LEU A 153 -9.62 -9.57 -13.81
N ALA A 154 -10.31 -8.85 -12.95
CA ALA A 154 -9.91 -8.71 -11.55
C ALA A 154 -9.89 -10.06 -10.82
N ARG A 155 -10.91 -10.90 -11.06
CA ARG A 155 -10.99 -12.25 -10.49
C ARG A 155 -9.84 -13.13 -10.96
N ALA A 156 -9.57 -13.16 -12.27
CA ALA A 156 -8.46 -13.92 -12.83
C ALA A 156 -7.11 -13.46 -12.25
N TYR A 157 -6.90 -12.15 -12.12
CA TYR A 157 -5.69 -11.60 -11.52
C TYR A 157 -5.50 -12.02 -10.05
N ILE A 158 -6.57 -11.96 -9.23
CA ILE A 158 -6.52 -12.42 -7.83
C ILE A 158 -6.23 -13.92 -7.77
N GLU A 159 -6.91 -14.73 -8.57
CA GLU A 159 -6.70 -16.18 -8.61
C GLU A 159 -5.26 -16.54 -8.99
N GLN A 160 -4.68 -15.83 -9.95
CA GLN A 160 -3.30 -16.02 -10.38
C GLN A 160 -2.27 -15.68 -9.30
N HIS A 161 -2.48 -14.58 -8.56
CA HIS A 161 -1.44 -14.02 -7.70
C HIS A 161 -1.63 -14.24 -6.20
N ALA A 162 -2.85 -14.47 -5.71
CA ALA A 162 -3.14 -14.57 -4.28
C ALA A 162 -2.71 -15.90 -3.64
N GLY A 163 -2.36 -16.91 -4.44
CA GLY A 163 -1.85 -18.19 -3.93
C GLY A 163 -2.80 -18.88 -2.93
N GLY A 164 -4.10 -18.87 -3.21
CA GLY A 164 -5.14 -19.40 -2.31
C GLY A 164 -5.55 -18.46 -1.16
N ARG A 165 -4.95 -17.27 -1.06
CA ARG A 165 -5.27 -16.26 -0.04
C ARG A 165 -6.17 -15.14 -0.57
N SER A 166 -7.07 -15.45 -1.51
CA SER A 166 -7.97 -14.46 -2.13
C SER A 166 -8.82 -13.71 -1.10
N HIS A 167 -9.20 -14.35 0.01
CA HIS A 167 -9.92 -13.72 1.12
C HIS A 167 -9.14 -12.52 1.71
N VAL A 168 -7.82 -12.64 1.86
CA VAL A 168 -6.97 -11.54 2.35
C VAL A 168 -7.04 -10.35 1.40
N ILE A 169 -7.00 -10.59 0.09
CA ILE A 169 -7.07 -9.53 -0.92
C ILE A 169 -8.44 -8.85 -0.90
N ILE A 170 -9.52 -9.63 -0.76
CA ILE A 170 -10.88 -9.10 -0.61
C ILE A 170 -10.99 -8.24 0.66
N ASP A 171 -10.39 -8.67 1.77
CA ASP A 171 -10.40 -7.88 3.01
C ASP A 171 -9.59 -6.58 2.89
N LEU A 172 -8.48 -6.60 2.15
CA LEU A 172 -7.74 -5.38 1.81
C LEU A 172 -8.56 -4.44 0.91
N LEU A 173 -9.28 -4.98 -0.08
CA LEU A 173 -10.19 -4.19 -0.92
C LEU A 173 -11.33 -3.57 -0.10
N ARG A 174 -11.84 -4.26 0.95
CA ARG A 174 -12.81 -3.67 1.89
C ARG A 174 -12.21 -2.48 2.64
N VAL A 175 -10.97 -2.61 3.11
CA VAL A 175 -10.26 -1.49 3.74
C VAL A 175 -10.12 -0.33 2.76
N TRP A 176 -9.73 -0.61 1.52
CA TRP A 176 -9.66 0.38 0.44
C TRP A 176 -11.00 1.13 0.24
N ALA A 177 -12.08 0.40 0.00
CA ALA A 177 -13.41 0.98 -0.19
C ALA A 177 -13.85 1.87 1.00
N ASN A 178 -13.57 1.42 2.22
CA ASN A 178 -13.98 2.12 3.44
C ASN A 178 -13.17 3.40 3.71
N LYS A 179 -11.94 3.51 3.21
CA LYS A 179 -10.99 4.57 3.60
C LYS A 179 -10.59 5.49 2.47
N VAL A 180 -10.85 5.13 1.21
CA VAL A 180 -10.49 5.98 0.09
C VAL A 180 -11.31 7.28 0.09
N ASP A 181 -10.59 8.39 -0.09
CA ASP A 181 -11.16 9.71 -0.29
C ASP A 181 -11.49 9.88 -1.77
N GLY A 182 -12.78 9.86 -2.11
CA GLY A 182 -13.26 9.98 -3.48
C GLY A 182 -14.48 9.11 -3.74
N ALA A 183 -15.59 9.73 -4.14
CA ALA A 183 -16.83 9.01 -4.39
C ALA A 183 -16.68 7.97 -5.52
N ASP A 184 -15.90 8.31 -6.54
CA ASP A 184 -15.70 7.43 -7.70
C ASP A 184 -14.80 6.23 -7.37
N LEU A 185 -13.68 6.46 -6.67
CA LEU A 185 -12.79 5.38 -6.20
C LEU A 185 -13.50 4.44 -5.21
N ARG A 186 -14.38 4.99 -4.36
CA ARG A 186 -15.20 4.18 -3.45
C ARG A 186 -16.20 3.32 -4.21
N LYS A 187 -16.95 3.91 -5.15
CA LYS A 187 -17.93 3.18 -5.98
C LYS A 187 -17.25 2.09 -6.81
N GLU A 188 -16.08 2.37 -7.38
CA GLU A 188 -15.25 1.39 -8.09
C GLU A 188 -14.95 0.20 -7.19
N ALA A 189 -14.41 0.45 -6.00
CA ALA A 189 -14.04 -0.61 -5.06
C ALA A 189 -15.25 -1.39 -4.55
N GLU A 190 -16.39 -0.73 -4.30
CA GLU A 190 -17.64 -1.38 -3.91
C GLU A 190 -18.22 -2.27 -5.02
N ALA A 191 -18.18 -1.81 -6.27
CA ALA A 191 -18.63 -2.59 -7.43
C ALA A 191 -17.75 -3.83 -7.63
N LEU A 192 -16.42 -3.66 -7.55
CA LEU A 192 -15.47 -4.78 -7.59
C LEU A 192 -15.75 -5.77 -6.44
N LEU A 193 -15.90 -5.30 -5.20
CA LEU A 193 -16.21 -6.14 -4.05
C LEU A 193 -17.54 -6.89 -4.21
N PHE A 194 -18.54 -6.26 -4.81
CA PHE A 194 -19.83 -6.92 -5.09
C PHE A 194 -19.65 -8.05 -6.11
N GLY A 195 -18.94 -7.80 -7.20
CA GLY A 195 -18.71 -8.78 -8.25
C GLY A 195 -17.77 -9.94 -7.86
N LEU A 196 -16.93 -9.74 -6.85
CA LEU A 196 -16.03 -10.79 -6.32
C LEU A 196 -16.69 -11.74 -5.31
N ARG A 197 -17.90 -11.42 -4.83
CA ARG A 197 -18.68 -12.31 -3.96
C ARG A 197 -19.19 -13.56 -4.68
#